data_AF-A0A6A6H0V5-F1
#
_entry.id   AF-A0A6A6H0V5-F1
#
_cell.length_a   1.000
_cell.length_b   1.000
_cell.length_c   1.000
_cell.angle_alpha   90.00
_cell.angle_beta   90.00
_cell.angle_gamma   90.00
#
_symmetry.space_group_name_H-M   'P 1'
#
loop_
_entity.id
_entity.type
_entity.pdbx_description
1 polymer ?
#
loop_
_entity_poly.entity_id
_entity_poly.type
_entity_poly.pdbx_seq_one_letter_code
_entity_poly.pdbx_strand_id
1 'polypeptide(L)'
;MAVKRNGTVFRVSGLPASPANDELQRTLEHTIKYNLLDDEKSKILLSIDIVPSCYNNGQEKIALVEFQGGTPHFLSKLEEDPLEDWQLEMNDVDINFDRHFLGFTQLYAPKPNTPITAEYRRRPLFFVAHSFGGIIMAHQTRQDDESTIASLYRATYGMLLFAIPHKGLIVDNIQKMLSGQEQHPRNNLLSQIKVQSDVLAIQLGHFKNLLRDRKITSFYEMKQTRQPQFDSESQSWRRSGDYVTAVETDSSLLQLPDQIEEKIPLHADHSEIVKFNSRTDKGYTSALGKLRQFERDAPYIVATRFDPHCECILPCLP
;
A
#
# COMPACT_ATOMS: atom_id res chain seq x y z
N MET A 1 -14.58 -11.94 -25.62
CA MET A 1 -13.29 -12.25 -24.97
C MET A 1 -13.61 -12.80 -23.59
N ALA A 2 -13.14 -14.01 -23.25
CA ALA A 2 -13.37 -14.57 -21.92
C ALA A 2 -12.70 -13.67 -20.88
N VAL A 3 -13.46 -13.29 -19.84
CA VAL A 3 -12.94 -12.58 -18.68
C VAL A 3 -11.89 -13.49 -18.04
N LYS A 4 -10.60 -13.13 -18.16
CA LYS A 4 -9.54 -13.73 -17.33
C LYS A 4 -9.97 -13.49 -15.89
N ARG A 5 -10.43 -14.54 -15.19
CA ARG A 5 -10.57 -14.46 -13.73
C ARG A 5 -9.15 -14.27 -13.19
N ASN A 6 -8.87 -13.11 -12.61
CA ASN A 6 -7.60 -12.86 -11.94
C ASN A 6 -7.40 -13.94 -10.88
N GLY A 7 -6.22 -14.55 -10.81
CA GLY A 7 -5.93 -15.54 -9.78
C GLY A 7 -5.85 -14.89 -8.39
N THR A 8 -6.10 -15.67 -7.35
CA THR A 8 -5.91 -15.20 -5.98
C THR A 8 -4.42 -15.29 -5.65
N VAL A 9 -3.83 -14.18 -5.20
CA VAL A 9 -2.43 -14.12 -4.79
C VAL A 9 -2.34 -14.27 -3.27
N PHE A 10 -1.46 -15.17 -2.83
CA PHE A 10 -1.10 -15.39 -1.43
C PHE A 10 0.38 -15.05 -1.23
N ARG A 11 0.71 -14.56 -0.03
CA ARG A 11 2.10 -14.43 0.42
C ARG A 11 2.49 -15.70 1.16
N VAL A 12 3.72 -16.16 0.94
CA VAL A 12 4.33 -17.26 1.71
C VAL A 12 5.57 -16.74 2.43
N SER A 13 5.57 -16.76 3.76
CA SER A 13 6.71 -16.40 4.62
C SER A 13 7.36 -17.62 5.27
N GLY A 14 8.54 -17.44 5.87
CA GLY A 14 9.30 -18.53 6.51
C GLY A 14 10.22 -19.29 5.57
N LEU A 15 10.40 -18.82 4.31
CA LEU A 15 11.24 -19.52 3.35
C LEU A 15 12.73 -19.27 3.62
N PRO A 16 13.60 -20.30 3.61
CA PRO A 16 15.02 -20.14 3.89
C PRO A 16 15.74 -19.40 2.75
N ALA A 17 16.77 -18.62 3.10
CA ALA A 17 17.60 -17.93 2.10
C ALA A 17 18.57 -18.85 1.33
N SER A 18 18.93 -20.00 1.91
CA SER A 18 20.05 -20.84 1.47
C SER A 18 19.86 -21.63 0.15
N PRO A 19 18.66 -22.09 -0.26
CA PRO A 19 18.50 -22.66 -1.59
C PRO A 19 18.40 -21.58 -2.67
N ALA A 20 18.80 -21.93 -3.89
CA ALA A 20 18.60 -21.09 -5.07
C ALA A 20 17.09 -20.87 -5.31
N ASN A 21 16.70 -19.74 -5.90
CA ASN A 21 15.28 -19.43 -6.11
C ASN A 21 14.56 -20.51 -6.92
N ASP A 22 15.21 -21.08 -7.94
CA ASP A 22 14.64 -22.15 -8.76
C ASP A 22 14.42 -23.45 -7.96
N GLU A 23 15.29 -23.74 -6.99
CA GLU A 23 15.15 -24.90 -6.12
C GLU A 23 14.00 -24.69 -5.13
N LEU A 24 13.99 -23.53 -4.46
CA LEU A 24 12.94 -23.13 -3.54
C LEU A 24 11.57 -23.10 -4.21
N GLN A 25 11.50 -22.61 -5.44
CA GLN A 25 10.28 -22.60 -6.25
C GLN A 25 9.78 -24.01 -6.54
N ARG A 26 10.66 -24.95 -6.94
CA ARG A 26 10.28 -26.35 -7.18
C ARG A 26 9.81 -27.04 -5.91
N THR A 27 10.49 -26.82 -4.78
CA THR A 27 10.09 -27.39 -3.49
C THR A 27 8.73 -26.86 -3.07
N LEU A 28 8.53 -25.54 -3.11
CA LEU A 28 7.25 -24.91 -2.77
C LEU A 28 6.13 -25.39 -3.70
N GLU A 29 6.38 -25.47 -5.01
CA GLU A 29 5.41 -25.98 -5.97
C GLU A 29 5.02 -27.44 -5.67
N HIS A 30 5.99 -28.28 -5.35
CA HIS A 30 5.75 -29.68 -4.99
C HIS A 30 4.90 -29.78 -3.72
N THR A 31 5.26 -29.03 -2.69
CA THR A 31 4.55 -28.98 -1.41
C THR A 31 3.11 -28.49 -1.59
N ILE A 32 2.88 -27.45 -2.39
CA ILE A 32 1.53 -26.98 -2.71
C ILE A 32 0.74 -28.07 -3.44
N LYS A 33 1.30 -28.67 -4.50
CA LYS A 33 0.62 -29.70 -5.29
C LYS A 33 0.29 -30.96 -4.48
N TYR A 34 1.10 -31.29 -3.48
CA TYR A 34 0.82 -32.41 -2.58
C TYR A 34 -0.43 -32.16 -1.71
N ASN A 35 -0.70 -30.91 -1.37
CA ASN A 35 -1.85 -30.50 -0.54
C ASN A 35 -3.11 -30.17 -1.37
N LEU A 36 -3.03 -30.20 -2.70
CA LEU A 36 -4.21 -30.06 -3.57
C LEU A 36 -5.01 -31.36 -3.62
N LEU A 37 -6.34 -31.24 -3.71
CA LEU A 37 -7.21 -32.36 -4.06
C LEU A 37 -6.93 -32.85 -5.50
N ASP A 38 -7.23 -34.11 -5.78
CA ASP A 38 -6.92 -34.69 -7.10
C ASP A 38 -7.64 -33.99 -8.26
N ASP A 39 -8.85 -33.50 -8.03
CA ASP A 39 -9.59 -32.72 -9.03
C ASP A 39 -9.08 -31.29 -9.17
N GLU A 40 -8.44 -30.73 -8.13
CA GLU A 40 -7.79 -29.42 -8.15
C GLU A 40 -6.47 -29.42 -8.92
N LYS A 41 -5.69 -30.50 -8.83
CA LYS A 41 -4.36 -30.62 -9.49
C LYS A 41 -4.38 -30.37 -11.00
N SER A 42 -5.50 -30.66 -11.66
CA SER A 42 -5.69 -30.44 -13.10
C SER A 42 -6.32 -29.09 -13.46
N LYS A 43 -6.95 -28.41 -12.49
CA LYS A 43 -7.70 -27.15 -12.67
C LYS A 43 -6.90 -25.93 -12.26
N ILE A 44 -6.06 -26.07 -11.24
CA ILE A 44 -5.32 -24.97 -10.62
C ILE A 44 -3.93 -24.88 -11.25
N LEU A 45 -3.65 -23.75 -11.89
CA LEU A 45 -2.32 -23.39 -12.37
C LEU A 45 -1.65 -22.47 -11.34
N LEU A 46 -0.36 -22.70 -11.10
CA LEU A 46 0.42 -21.98 -10.10
C LEU A 46 1.42 -21.05 -10.78
N SER A 47 1.46 -19.79 -10.34
CA SER A 47 2.59 -18.88 -10.59
C SER A 47 3.26 -18.58 -9.27
N ILE A 48 4.58 -18.77 -9.19
CA ILE A 48 5.36 -18.57 -7.97
C ILE A 48 6.51 -17.61 -8.27
N ASP A 49 6.55 -16.50 -7.55
CA ASP A 49 7.64 -15.52 -7.60
C ASP A 49 8.35 -15.45 -6.26
N ILE A 50 9.62 -15.85 -6.20
CA ILE A 50 10.46 -15.73 -5.01
C ILE A 50 11.05 -14.32 -4.94
N VAL A 51 10.81 -13.65 -3.82
CA VAL A 51 11.25 -12.29 -3.53
C VAL A 51 12.07 -12.23 -2.23
N PRO A 52 12.96 -11.23 -2.08
CA PRO A 52 13.64 -10.99 -0.80
C PRO A 52 12.63 -10.72 0.33
N SER A 53 12.94 -11.19 1.54
CA SER A 53 12.24 -10.72 2.73
C SER A 53 12.74 -9.31 3.12
N CYS A 54 11.81 -8.43 3.50
CA CYS A 54 12.15 -7.15 4.13
C CYS A 54 12.62 -7.32 5.59
N TYR A 55 12.42 -8.52 6.15
CA TYR A 55 12.65 -8.88 7.54
C TYR A 55 13.85 -9.81 7.69
N ASN A 56 14.29 -10.02 8.94
CA ASN A 56 15.31 -11.01 9.32
C ASN A 56 16.64 -10.88 8.54
N ASN A 57 17.02 -9.66 8.15
CA ASN A 57 18.30 -9.29 7.52
C ASN A 57 18.72 -10.22 6.36
N GLY A 58 17.76 -10.70 5.56
CA GLY A 58 18.05 -11.55 4.40
C GLY A 58 18.30 -13.04 4.73
N GLN A 59 18.02 -13.47 5.95
CA GLN A 59 18.01 -14.90 6.32
C GLN A 59 16.79 -15.64 5.77
N GLU A 60 15.75 -14.89 5.41
CA GLU A 60 14.51 -15.40 4.85
C GLU A 60 14.19 -14.79 3.49
N LYS A 61 13.36 -15.52 2.75
CA LYS A 61 12.72 -15.10 1.51
C LYS A 61 11.21 -15.17 1.68
N ILE A 62 10.50 -14.53 0.77
CA ILE A 62 9.04 -14.58 0.67
C ILE A 62 8.70 -15.10 -0.73
N ALA A 63 7.57 -15.78 -0.89
CA ALA A 63 7.02 -16.08 -2.20
C ALA A 63 5.67 -15.39 -2.40
N LEU A 64 5.39 -14.98 -3.64
CA LEU A 64 4.06 -14.59 -4.09
C LEU A 64 3.52 -15.75 -4.92
N VAL A 65 2.42 -16.34 -4.47
CA VAL A 65 1.82 -17.51 -5.11
C VAL A 65 0.46 -17.11 -5.67
N GLU A 66 0.34 -17.06 -6.99
CA GLU A 66 -0.94 -16.87 -7.67
C GLU A 66 -1.55 -18.23 -8.03
N PHE A 67 -2.79 -18.45 -7.59
CA PHE A 67 -3.60 -19.60 -7.96
C PHE A 67 -4.59 -19.20 -9.05
N GLN A 68 -4.35 -19.65 -10.27
CA GLN A 68 -5.25 -19.46 -11.40
C GLN A 68 -6.19 -20.67 -11.51
N GLY A 69 -7.50 -20.42 -11.51
CA GLY A 69 -8.52 -21.49 -11.53
C GLY A 69 -9.30 -21.66 -10.23
N GLY A 70 -8.90 -20.97 -9.17
CA GLY A 70 -9.59 -20.93 -7.88
C GLY A 70 -8.62 -21.01 -6.70
N THR A 71 -9.11 -20.66 -5.51
CA THR A 71 -8.35 -20.84 -4.26
C THR A 71 -8.38 -22.32 -3.86
N PRO A 72 -7.24 -22.96 -3.57
CA PRO A 72 -7.20 -24.34 -3.08
C PRO A 72 -8.03 -24.56 -1.83
N HIS A 73 -8.60 -25.76 -1.68
CA HIS A 73 -9.41 -26.12 -0.52
C HIS A 73 -8.68 -25.88 0.82
N PHE A 74 -7.40 -26.22 0.92
CA PHE A 74 -6.63 -26.03 2.16
C PHE A 74 -6.43 -24.56 2.54
N LEU A 75 -6.54 -23.62 1.59
CA LEU A 75 -6.48 -22.18 1.82
C LEU A 75 -7.85 -21.51 1.88
N SER A 76 -8.95 -22.25 1.72
CA SER A 76 -10.31 -21.71 1.71
C SER A 76 -10.66 -20.91 2.98
N LYS A 77 -10.13 -21.32 4.14
CA LYS A 77 -10.34 -20.61 5.41
C LYS A 77 -9.80 -19.18 5.38
N LEU A 78 -8.74 -18.92 4.63
CA LEU A 78 -8.19 -17.57 4.45
C LEU A 78 -9.08 -16.70 3.55
N GLU A 79 -10.09 -17.26 2.86
CA GLU A 79 -11.13 -16.47 2.21
C GLU A 79 -12.21 -16.02 3.20
N GLU A 80 -12.49 -16.84 4.22
CA GLU A 80 -13.46 -16.55 5.27
C GLU A 80 -12.88 -15.60 6.32
N ASP A 81 -11.62 -15.83 6.72
CA ASP A 81 -10.87 -14.97 7.64
C ASP A 81 -9.53 -14.54 7.03
N PRO A 82 -9.50 -13.40 6.30
CA PRO A 82 -8.31 -12.97 5.56
C PRO A 82 -7.19 -12.40 6.44
N LEU A 83 -7.38 -12.29 7.77
CA LEU A 83 -6.39 -11.79 8.72
C LEU A 83 -5.59 -12.90 9.42
N GLU A 84 -5.97 -14.15 9.23
CA GLU A 84 -5.27 -15.32 9.78
C GLU A 84 -4.10 -15.76 8.88
N ASP A 85 -3.23 -16.59 9.45
CA ASP A 85 -2.14 -17.29 8.77
C ASP A 85 -2.49 -18.78 8.64
N TRP A 86 -2.10 -19.41 7.52
CA TRP A 86 -2.17 -20.85 7.35
C TRP A 86 -0.76 -21.46 7.30
N GLN A 87 -0.37 -22.15 8.37
CA GLN A 87 0.93 -22.80 8.50
C GLN A 87 0.96 -24.15 7.79
N LEU A 88 2.10 -24.45 7.15
CA LEU A 88 2.34 -25.69 6.43
C LEU A 88 3.80 -26.09 6.54
N GLU A 89 4.08 -27.39 6.68
CA GLU A 89 5.44 -27.93 6.74
C GLU A 89 5.99 -28.16 5.33
N MET A 90 7.14 -27.54 5.02
CA MET A 90 7.87 -27.68 3.77
C MET A 90 9.25 -28.25 4.06
N ASN A 91 9.42 -29.57 3.92
CA ASN A 91 10.60 -30.29 4.40
C ASN A 91 10.76 -30.10 5.91
N ASP A 92 11.90 -29.58 6.39
CA ASP A 92 12.18 -29.33 7.81
C ASP A 92 11.92 -27.87 8.23
N VAL A 93 11.15 -27.11 7.45
CA VAL A 93 10.81 -25.71 7.76
C VAL A 93 9.31 -25.48 7.71
N ASP A 94 8.82 -24.68 8.63
CA ASP A 94 7.44 -24.20 8.62
C ASP A 94 7.31 -22.95 7.75
N ILE A 95 6.33 -22.97 6.85
CA ILE A 95 5.97 -21.84 6.00
C ILE A 95 4.54 -21.40 6.30
N ASN A 96 4.27 -20.09 6.18
CA ASN A 96 2.94 -19.53 6.44
C ASN A 96 2.37 -18.90 5.19
N PHE A 97 1.12 -19.20 4.87
CA PHE A 97 0.34 -18.54 3.83
C PHE A 97 -0.56 -17.47 4.43
N ASP A 98 -0.58 -16.29 3.82
CA ASP A 98 -1.51 -15.22 4.20
C ASP A 98 -2.03 -14.43 3.00
N ARG A 99 -3.12 -13.68 3.25
CA ARG A 99 -3.74 -12.76 2.28
C ARG A 99 -3.75 -11.31 2.72
N HIS A 100 -3.33 -11.03 3.94
CA HIS A 100 -3.36 -9.68 4.50
C HIS A 100 -2.08 -8.88 4.16
N PHE A 101 -0.99 -9.56 3.78
CA PHE A 101 0.30 -8.95 3.43
C PHE A 101 0.80 -7.96 4.50
N LEU A 102 0.47 -8.20 5.77
CA LEU A 102 0.78 -7.25 6.85
C LEU A 102 2.29 -7.11 6.94
N GLY A 103 2.75 -5.86 6.96
CA GLY A 103 4.16 -5.52 6.84
C GLY A 103 4.61 -5.17 5.43
N PHE A 104 5.92 -5.02 5.24
CA PHE A 104 6.53 -4.71 3.95
C PHE A 104 6.73 -5.99 3.14
N THR A 105 5.89 -6.19 2.13
CA THR A 105 6.04 -7.28 1.17
C THR A 105 6.51 -6.76 -0.17
N GLN A 106 7.62 -7.30 -0.67
CA GLN A 106 8.09 -6.99 -2.01
C GLN A 106 7.20 -7.69 -3.05
N LEU A 107 6.55 -6.92 -3.92
CA LEU A 107 5.58 -7.46 -4.90
C LEU A 107 6.18 -7.85 -6.26
N TYR A 108 7.50 -7.72 -6.42
CA TYR A 108 8.18 -7.98 -7.68
C TYR A 108 9.61 -8.44 -7.46
N ALA A 109 10.08 -9.40 -8.25
CA ALA A 109 11.47 -9.81 -8.21
C ALA A 109 12.40 -8.65 -8.58
N PRO A 110 13.54 -8.47 -7.89
CA PRO A 110 14.56 -7.53 -8.34
C PRO A 110 15.15 -7.98 -9.69
N LYS A 111 15.74 -7.03 -10.43
CA LYS A 111 16.35 -7.35 -11.73
C LYS A 111 17.42 -8.44 -11.55
N PRO A 112 17.48 -9.45 -12.46
CA PRO A 112 18.49 -10.50 -12.39
C PRO A 112 19.90 -9.92 -12.25
N ASN A 113 20.74 -10.56 -11.44
CA ASN A 113 22.14 -10.16 -11.16
C ASN A 113 22.32 -8.83 -10.39
N THR A 114 21.27 -8.27 -9.79
CA THR A 114 21.43 -7.20 -8.80
C THR A 114 21.57 -7.85 -7.42
N PRO A 115 22.74 -7.76 -6.76
CA PRO A 115 22.92 -8.42 -5.47
C PRO A 115 21.92 -7.87 -4.46
N ILE A 116 21.24 -8.77 -3.75
CA ILE A 116 20.27 -8.40 -2.73
C ILE A 116 21.04 -8.06 -1.46
N THR A 117 21.49 -6.81 -1.35
CA THR A 117 22.30 -6.33 -0.22
C THR A 117 21.47 -5.41 0.69
N ALA A 118 22.02 -5.08 1.87
CA ALA A 118 21.51 -4.03 2.75
C ALA A 118 21.32 -2.66 2.04
N GLU A 119 21.80 -2.51 0.81
CA GLU A 119 21.58 -1.38 -0.09
C GLU A 119 20.10 -1.17 -0.43
N TYR A 120 19.23 -2.20 -0.37
CA TYR A 120 17.78 -1.99 -0.53
C TYR A 120 17.20 -1.05 0.53
N ARG A 121 17.71 -1.11 1.77
CA ARG A 121 17.31 -0.19 2.84
C ARG A 121 17.77 1.24 2.61
N ARG A 122 18.66 1.48 1.63
CA ARG A 122 19.17 2.80 1.22
C ARG A 122 18.59 3.27 -0.11
N ARG A 123 17.76 2.46 -0.77
CA ARG A 123 17.13 2.86 -2.04
C ARG A 123 16.13 3.98 -1.78
N PRO A 124 16.12 5.04 -2.60
CA PRO A 124 15.09 6.06 -2.52
C PRO A 124 13.68 5.47 -2.60
N LEU A 125 12.83 5.85 -1.65
CA LEU A 125 11.42 5.46 -1.62
C LEU A 125 10.52 6.64 -1.95
N PHE A 126 9.54 6.39 -2.80
CA PHE A 126 8.47 7.33 -3.13
C PHE A 126 7.15 6.71 -2.70
N PHE A 127 6.37 7.43 -1.90
CA PHE A 127 5.02 6.99 -1.58
C PHE A 127 4.01 7.63 -2.51
N VAL A 128 3.00 6.85 -2.91
CA VAL A 128 1.84 7.33 -3.63
C VAL A 128 0.63 6.87 -2.85
N ALA A 129 -0.19 7.82 -2.40
CA ALA A 129 -1.37 7.51 -1.62
C ALA A 129 -2.58 8.30 -2.08
N HIS A 130 -3.76 7.71 -1.87
CA HIS A 130 -5.05 8.30 -2.19
C HIS A 130 -5.99 8.17 -1.00
N SER A 131 -6.81 9.20 -0.76
CA SER A 131 -7.85 9.19 0.25
C SER A 131 -7.30 8.75 1.61
N PHE A 132 -7.96 7.80 2.26
CA PHE A 132 -7.56 7.24 3.55
C PHE A 132 -6.20 6.52 3.52
N GLY A 133 -5.69 6.10 2.36
CA GLY A 133 -4.38 5.46 2.26
C GLY A 133 -3.22 6.33 2.78
N GLY A 134 -3.33 7.65 2.67
CA GLY A 134 -2.32 8.57 3.23
C GLY A 134 -2.37 8.66 4.74
N ILE A 135 -3.54 8.44 5.33
CA ILE A 135 -3.72 8.37 6.78
C ILE A 135 -3.13 7.07 7.33
N ILE A 136 -3.40 5.93 6.66
CA ILE A 136 -2.80 4.65 7.01
C ILE A 136 -1.27 4.74 6.93
N MET A 137 -0.74 5.33 5.86
CA MET A 137 0.70 5.57 5.73
C MET A 137 1.25 6.38 6.92
N ALA A 138 0.59 7.49 7.29
CA ALA A 138 0.98 8.32 8.42
C ALA A 138 0.87 7.61 9.78
N HIS A 139 -0.02 6.63 9.91
CA HIS A 139 -0.20 5.86 11.14
C HIS A 139 0.83 4.75 11.29
N GLN A 140 1.16 4.03 10.21
CA GLN A 140 2.20 3.01 10.20
C GLN A 140 3.61 3.62 10.33
N THR A 141 3.73 4.94 10.18
CA THR A 141 4.91 5.72 10.56
C THR A 141 4.94 6.07 12.07
N ARG A 142 4.19 5.37 12.92
CA ARG A 142 4.30 5.55 14.39
C ARG A 142 5.31 4.56 14.95
N GLN A 143 6.27 5.17 15.66
CA GLN A 143 7.20 4.63 16.65
C GLN A 143 7.12 3.12 16.89
N ASP A 144 8.12 2.42 16.38
CA ASP A 144 9.01 1.64 17.25
C ASP A 144 10.45 1.91 16.80
N ASP A 145 11.36 1.96 17.77
CA ASP A 145 12.81 2.21 17.64
C ASP A 145 13.54 1.05 16.92
N GLU A 146 12.86 0.37 16.00
CA GLU A 146 13.47 -0.64 15.16
C GLU A 146 14.30 0.02 14.06
N SER A 147 15.57 -0.37 13.97
CA SER A 147 16.52 0.04 12.93
C SER A 147 15.96 -0.03 11.48
N THR A 148 14.96 -0.88 11.24
CA THR A 148 14.22 -1.01 9.98
C THR A 148 13.35 0.21 9.67
N ILE A 149 12.57 0.68 10.64
CA ILE A 149 11.69 1.86 10.49
C ILE A 149 12.54 3.11 10.31
N ALA A 150 13.63 3.25 11.06
CA ALA A 150 14.58 4.36 10.88
C ALA A 150 15.22 4.38 9.48
N SER A 151 15.57 3.21 8.94
CA SER A 151 16.10 3.09 7.58
C SER A 151 15.05 3.48 6.53
N LEU A 152 13.79 3.08 6.72
CA LEU A 152 12.67 3.47 5.85
C LEU A 152 12.52 4.99 5.79
N TYR A 153 12.58 5.69 6.93
CA TYR A 153 12.51 7.15 6.95
C TYR A 153 13.66 7.82 6.23
N ARG A 154 14.89 7.35 6.45
CA ARG A 154 16.09 7.87 5.79
C ARG A 154 15.97 7.66 4.26
N ALA A 155 15.47 6.50 3.85
CA ALA A 155 15.26 6.12 2.45
C ALA A 155 14.12 6.90 1.76
N THR A 156 13.10 7.33 2.50
CA THR A 156 11.95 8.04 1.95
C THR A 156 12.34 9.40 1.40
N TYR A 157 12.19 9.63 0.11
CA TYR A 157 12.52 10.91 -0.51
C TYR A 157 11.33 11.87 -0.57
N GLY A 158 10.19 11.36 -1.02
CA GLY A 158 9.02 12.18 -1.28
C GLY A 158 7.74 11.38 -1.47
N MET A 159 6.62 12.12 -1.55
CA MET A 159 5.28 11.56 -1.56
C MET A 159 4.39 12.29 -2.57
N LEU A 160 3.53 11.53 -3.26
CA LEU A 160 2.40 12.04 -4.03
C LEU A 160 1.11 11.69 -3.27
N LEU A 161 0.37 12.71 -2.87
CA LEU A 161 -0.81 12.61 -2.01
C LEU A 161 -2.05 13.04 -2.78
N PHE A 162 -3.00 12.14 -3.01
CA PHE A 162 -4.23 12.42 -3.77
C PHE A 162 -5.43 12.50 -2.83
N ALA A 163 -5.96 13.71 -2.63
CA ALA A 163 -7.16 13.97 -1.83
C ALA A 163 -7.12 13.30 -0.45
N ILE A 164 -6.02 13.47 0.29
CA ILE A 164 -5.87 12.87 1.62
C ILE A 164 -6.64 13.71 2.65
N PRO A 165 -7.61 13.15 3.39
CA PRO A 165 -8.38 13.91 4.39
C PRO A 165 -7.58 14.12 5.68
N HIS A 166 -6.59 15.01 5.67
CA HIS A 166 -5.67 15.24 6.79
C HIS A 166 -6.34 15.75 8.06
N LYS A 167 -7.50 16.41 7.96
CA LYS A 167 -8.31 16.86 9.12
C LYS A 167 -9.47 15.90 9.45
N GLY A 168 -9.39 14.67 8.95
CA GLY A 168 -10.47 13.69 9.05
C GLY A 168 -11.40 13.72 7.85
N LEU A 169 -12.07 12.60 7.63
CA LEU A 169 -13.11 12.45 6.62
C LEU A 169 -14.46 12.83 7.23
N ILE A 170 -15.37 13.44 6.46
CA ILE A 170 -16.78 13.53 6.87
C ILE A 170 -17.38 12.13 6.72
N VAL A 171 -17.17 11.28 7.74
CA VAL A 171 -17.55 9.86 7.76
C VAL A 171 -19.07 9.67 7.62
N ASP A 172 -19.86 10.72 7.89
CA ASP A 172 -21.32 10.70 7.82
C ASP A 172 -21.86 10.27 6.44
N ASN A 173 -21.13 10.57 5.35
CA ASN A 173 -21.56 10.18 4.01
C ASN A 173 -21.25 8.71 3.67
N ILE A 174 -20.20 8.14 4.26
CA ILE A 174 -19.90 6.70 4.10
C ILE A 174 -20.80 5.88 5.02
N GLN A 175 -21.10 6.38 6.21
CA GLN A 175 -22.02 5.72 7.15
C GLN A 175 -23.44 5.61 6.56
N LYS A 176 -23.88 6.59 5.76
CA LYS A 176 -25.12 6.53 4.96
C LYS A 176 -25.11 5.46 3.84
N MET A 177 -23.95 5.03 3.36
CA MET A 177 -23.85 3.91 2.40
C MET A 177 -24.03 2.55 3.08
N LEU A 178 -23.82 2.48 4.39
CA LEU A 178 -23.82 1.24 5.17
C LEU A 178 -24.98 1.15 6.15
N SER A 179 -25.73 2.25 6.32
CA SER A 179 -27.01 2.25 7.01
C SER A 179 -28.00 1.36 6.26
N GLY A 180 -28.14 0.13 6.74
CA GLY A 180 -28.94 -0.94 6.13
C GLY A 180 -28.28 -2.32 6.18
N GLN A 181 -26.98 -2.40 6.48
CA GLN A 181 -26.24 -3.66 6.65
C GLN A 181 -25.43 -3.62 7.95
N GLU A 182 -26.08 -3.92 9.09
CA GLU A 182 -25.46 -3.84 10.42
C GLU A 182 -24.19 -4.69 10.57
N GLN A 183 -24.09 -5.80 9.82
CA GLN A 183 -22.97 -6.75 9.88
C GLN A 183 -21.96 -6.63 8.71
N HIS A 184 -21.89 -5.49 8.02
CA HIS A 184 -20.90 -5.35 6.94
C HIS A 184 -19.47 -5.28 7.53
N PRO A 185 -18.48 -6.08 7.05
CA PRO A 185 -17.10 -6.07 7.57
C PRO A 185 -16.45 -4.66 7.56
N ARG A 186 -16.87 -3.82 6.60
CA ARG A 186 -16.41 -2.42 6.48
C ARG A 186 -16.95 -1.49 7.58
N ASN A 187 -17.98 -1.88 8.35
CA ASN A 187 -18.46 -1.08 9.49
C ASN A 187 -17.40 -1.00 10.59
N ASN A 188 -16.69 -2.10 10.87
CA ASN A 188 -15.58 -2.12 11.82
C ASN A 188 -14.40 -1.28 11.33
N LEU A 189 -14.09 -1.35 10.02
CA LEU A 189 -13.08 -0.48 9.43
C LEU A 189 -13.48 1.00 9.55
N LEU A 190 -14.75 1.34 9.36
CA LEU A 190 -15.21 2.73 9.42
C LEU A 190 -15.33 3.28 10.84
N SER A 191 -15.70 2.46 11.81
CA SER A 191 -15.65 2.85 13.21
C SER A 191 -14.19 3.07 13.65
N GLN A 192 -13.26 2.21 13.22
CA GLN A 192 -11.83 2.44 13.40
C GLN A 192 -11.34 3.70 12.69
N ILE A 193 -11.77 3.97 11.45
CA ILE A 193 -11.46 5.20 10.70
C ILE A 193 -11.96 6.44 11.46
N LYS A 194 -13.15 6.39 12.06
CA LYS A 194 -13.74 7.50 12.82
C LYS A 194 -12.93 7.78 14.08
N VAL A 195 -12.63 6.74 14.86
CA VAL A 195 -11.78 6.83 16.05
C VAL A 195 -10.38 7.32 15.68
N GLN A 196 -9.81 6.84 14.58
CA GLN A 196 -8.51 7.29 14.07
C GLN A 196 -8.56 8.73 13.54
N SER A 197 -9.71 9.20 13.03
CA SER A 197 -9.91 10.59 12.60
C SER A 197 -9.91 11.59 13.75
N ASP A 198 -10.32 11.19 14.94
CA ASP A 198 -10.17 12.04 16.13
C ASP A 198 -8.70 12.06 16.63
N VAL A 199 -7.96 10.97 16.41
CA VAL A 199 -6.51 10.87 16.70
C VAL A 199 -5.66 11.60 15.63
N LEU A 200 -6.23 11.88 14.45
CA LEU A 200 -5.53 12.42 13.28
C LEU A 200 -5.01 13.85 13.47
N ALA A 201 -5.70 14.71 14.23
CA ALA A 201 -5.26 16.09 14.44
C ALA A 201 -3.90 16.16 15.17
N ILE A 202 -3.69 15.27 16.16
CA ILE A 202 -2.41 15.13 16.87
C ILE A 202 -1.37 14.45 15.96
N GLN A 203 -1.77 13.44 15.19
CA GLN A 203 -0.89 12.74 14.25
C GLN A 203 -0.39 13.64 13.11
N LEU A 204 -1.20 14.58 12.65
CA LEU A 204 -0.85 15.50 11.57
C LEU A 204 0.35 16.37 11.95
N GLY A 205 0.46 16.79 13.21
CA GLY A 205 1.63 17.53 13.70
C GLY A 205 2.92 16.71 13.64
N HIS A 206 2.87 15.45 14.09
CA HIS A 206 4.01 14.53 14.02
C HIS A 206 4.38 14.17 12.58
N PHE A 207 3.37 13.88 11.75
CA PHE A 207 3.55 13.60 10.33
C PHE A 207 4.19 14.78 9.61
N LYS A 208 3.71 16.01 9.81
CA LYS A 208 4.33 17.22 9.27
C LYS A 208 5.80 17.37 9.68
N ASN A 209 6.14 17.03 10.93
CA ASN A 209 7.52 17.08 11.40
C ASN A 209 8.42 16.03 10.71
N LEU A 210 7.91 14.81 10.51
CA LEU A 210 8.61 13.74 9.80
C LEU A 210 8.84 14.06 8.31
N LEU A 211 8.05 14.96 7.73
CA LEU A 211 8.09 15.28 6.30
C LEU A 211 8.86 16.57 5.97
N ARG A 212 9.42 17.28 6.96
CA ARG A 212 10.01 18.62 6.75
C ARG A 212 11.11 18.66 5.69
N ASP A 213 11.86 17.58 5.54
CA ASP A 213 12.95 17.41 4.58
C ASP A 213 12.59 16.41 3.46
N ARG A 214 11.30 16.20 3.22
CA ARG A 214 10.73 15.37 2.15
C ARG A 214 10.06 16.24 1.09
N LYS A 215 10.02 15.75 -0.14
CA LYS A 215 9.27 16.43 -1.23
C LYS A 215 7.83 15.93 -1.25
N ILE A 216 6.87 16.84 -1.10
CA ILE A 216 5.44 16.48 -1.09
C ILE A 216 4.77 17.14 -2.29
N THR A 217 3.98 16.35 -3.02
CA THR A 217 3.07 16.84 -4.04
C THR A 217 1.65 16.43 -3.68
N SER A 218 0.83 17.42 -3.32
CA SER A 218 -0.57 17.22 -2.94
C SER A 218 -1.48 17.56 -4.12
N PHE A 219 -2.23 16.56 -4.59
CA PHE A 219 -3.27 16.68 -5.59
C PHE A 219 -4.62 16.82 -4.90
N TYR A 220 -5.35 17.89 -5.19
CA TYR A 220 -6.66 18.15 -4.59
C TYR A 220 -7.75 18.29 -5.65
N GLU A 221 -8.97 17.89 -5.27
CA GLU A 221 -10.15 17.92 -6.12
C GLU A 221 -10.66 19.36 -6.32
N MET A 222 -11.11 19.66 -7.55
CA MET A 222 -11.82 20.91 -7.85
C MET A 222 -13.32 20.71 -8.10
N LYS A 223 -13.80 19.46 -8.16
CA LYS A 223 -15.22 19.14 -8.32
C LYS A 223 -15.76 18.51 -7.05
N GLN A 224 -17.00 18.85 -6.73
CA GLN A 224 -17.75 18.13 -5.70
C GLN A 224 -18.06 16.72 -6.19
N THR A 225 -18.01 15.77 -5.26
CA THR A 225 -18.30 14.37 -5.53
C THR A 225 -19.80 14.11 -5.34
N ARG A 226 -20.45 13.43 -6.28
CA ARG A 226 -21.85 13.02 -6.10
C ARG A 226 -21.97 11.96 -5.00
N GLN A 227 -22.97 12.09 -4.15
CA GLN A 227 -23.25 11.09 -3.13
C GLN A 227 -23.67 9.75 -3.77
N PRO A 228 -23.16 8.63 -3.26
CA PRO A 228 -23.66 7.32 -3.62
C PRO A 228 -25.09 7.14 -3.13
N GLN A 229 -25.97 6.77 -4.06
CA GLN A 229 -27.37 6.48 -3.84
C GLN A 229 -27.64 5.09 -4.43
N PHE A 230 -28.44 4.29 -3.72
CA PHE A 230 -28.80 2.97 -4.20
C PHE A 230 -29.78 3.11 -5.35
N ASP A 231 -29.41 2.59 -6.53
CA ASP A 231 -30.30 2.52 -7.67
C ASP A 231 -31.08 1.20 -7.59
N SER A 232 -32.36 1.31 -7.22
CA SER A 232 -33.26 0.17 -7.05
C SER A 232 -33.50 -0.62 -8.33
N GLU A 233 -33.39 0.02 -9.50
CA GLU A 233 -33.61 -0.62 -10.80
C GLU A 233 -32.39 -1.46 -11.23
N SER A 234 -31.18 -0.94 -11.01
CA SER A 234 -29.95 -1.66 -11.35
C SER A 234 -29.37 -2.52 -10.22
N GLN A 235 -30.01 -2.52 -9.04
CA GLN A 235 -29.53 -3.18 -7.82
C GLN A 235 -28.05 -2.84 -7.53
N SER A 236 -27.63 -1.62 -7.85
CA SER A 236 -26.23 -1.20 -7.77
C SER A 236 -26.11 0.19 -7.15
N TRP A 237 -25.03 0.41 -6.40
CA TRP A 237 -24.74 1.73 -5.85
C TRP A 237 -24.18 2.63 -6.95
N ARG A 238 -24.88 3.74 -7.23
CA ARG A 238 -24.48 4.72 -8.24
C ARG A 238 -24.30 6.09 -7.60
N ARG A 239 -23.35 6.88 -8.09
CA ARG A 239 -23.13 8.25 -7.59
C ARG A 239 -24.13 9.23 -8.22
N SER A 240 -25.41 9.06 -7.92
CA SER A 240 -26.53 9.84 -8.45
C SER A 240 -27.17 10.81 -7.46
N GLY A 241 -26.74 10.79 -6.19
CA GLY A 241 -27.22 11.70 -5.16
C GLY A 241 -26.60 13.11 -5.25
N ASP A 242 -26.93 13.93 -4.25
CA ASP A 242 -26.53 15.33 -4.20
C ASP A 242 -25.00 15.53 -4.21
N TYR A 243 -24.56 16.68 -4.69
CA TYR A 243 -23.15 17.05 -4.69
C TYR A 243 -22.68 17.31 -3.26
N VAL A 244 -21.63 16.61 -2.85
CA VAL A 244 -20.95 16.87 -1.60
C VAL A 244 -19.46 17.03 -1.83
N THR A 245 -18.89 18.02 -1.17
CA THR A 245 -17.44 18.15 -1.04
C THR A 245 -16.95 16.99 -0.16
N ALA A 246 -16.35 15.96 -0.77
CA ALA A 246 -15.97 14.74 -0.07
C ALA A 246 -14.89 15.02 0.98
N VAL A 247 -14.01 15.98 0.67
CA VAL A 247 -13.01 16.55 1.58
C VAL A 247 -12.95 18.05 1.30
N GLU A 248 -13.11 18.91 2.32
CA GLU A 248 -12.85 20.34 2.13
C GLU A 248 -11.41 20.54 1.62
N THR A 249 -11.19 21.46 0.67
CA THR A 249 -9.85 21.74 0.11
C THR A 249 -8.80 21.92 1.20
N ASP A 250 -9.18 22.53 2.32
CA ASP A 250 -8.34 22.76 3.50
C ASP A 250 -8.00 21.51 4.33
N SER A 251 -8.75 20.43 4.18
CA SER A 251 -8.46 19.11 4.74
C SER A 251 -7.60 18.26 3.79
N SER A 252 -7.66 18.53 2.47
CA SER A 252 -6.88 17.81 1.45
C SER A 252 -5.39 18.20 1.39
N LEU A 253 -5.02 19.29 2.07
CA LEU A 253 -3.68 19.89 2.05
C LEU A 253 -3.06 19.82 3.44
N LEU A 254 -1.73 19.61 3.49
CA LEU A 254 -0.98 19.70 4.74
C LEU A 254 -0.81 21.16 5.20
N GLN A 255 -1.03 22.14 4.32
CA GLN A 255 -0.79 23.57 4.59
C GLN A 255 0.68 23.84 4.95
N LEU A 256 1.59 23.12 4.30
CA LEU A 256 3.02 23.38 4.40
C LEU A 256 3.43 24.46 3.39
N PRO A 257 4.56 25.15 3.62
CA PRO A 257 5.11 26.09 2.65
C PRO A 257 5.29 25.44 1.27
N ASP A 258 5.10 26.23 0.21
CA ASP A 258 5.14 25.74 -1.19
C ASP A 258 6.49 25.11 -1.59
N GLN A 259 7.56 25.44 -0.86
CA GLN A 259 8.89 24.83 -1.04
C GLN A 259 8.93 23.35 -0.63
N ILE A 260 8.03 22.93 0.27
CA ILE A 260 7.91 21.58 0.84
C ILE A 260 6.72 20.85 0.22
N GLU A 261 5.56 21.49 0.16
CA GLU A 261 4.31 20.94 -0.38
C GLU A 261 3.86 21.71 -1.62
N GLU A 262 4.08 21.11 -2.78
CA GLU A 262 3.54 21.58 -4.04
C GLU A 262 2.08 21.14 -4.19
N LYS A 263 1.21 22.10 -4.51
CA LYS A 263 -0.25 21.91 -4.51
C LYS A 263 -0.74 21.92 -5.96
N ILE A 264 -1.25 20.79 -6.44
CA ILE A 264 -1.67 20.62 -7.84
C ILE A 264 -3.19 20.41 -7.89
N PRO A 265 -3.96 21.38 -8.40
CA PRO A 265 -5.39 21.19 -8.57
C PRO A 265 -5.71 20.28 -9.76
N LEU A 266 -6.65 19.35 -9.55
CA LEU A 266 -7.21 18.48 -10.59
C LEU A 266 -8.71 18.70 -10.76
N HIS A 267 -9.14 18.83 -12.02
CA HIS A 267 -10.55 19.03 -12.38
C HIS A 267 -11.33 17.70 -12.39
N ALA A 268 -11.24 16.99 -11.27
CA ALA A 268 -11.84 15.70 -10.99
C ALA A 268 -12.52 15.72 -9.62
N ASP A 269 -13.41 14.76 -9.38
CA ASP A 269 -13.94 14.47 -8.05
C ASP A 269 -13.05 13.46 -7.31
N HIS A 270 -13.30 13.25 -6.02
CA HIS A 270 -12.50 12.39 -5.13
C HIS A 270 -12.29 10.97 -5.66
N SER A 271 -13.29 10.43 -6.37
CA SER A 271 -13.26 9.08 -6.91
C SER A 271 -12.56 8.96 -8.26
N GLU A 272 -12.54 10.06 -9.02
CA GLU A 272 -11.94 10.13 -10.36
C GLU A 272 -10.53 10.76 -10.36
N ILE A 273 -10.09 11.38 -9.25
CA ILE A 273 -8.80 12.09 -9.15
C ILE A 273 -7.57 11.21 -9.45
N VAL A 274 -7.71 9.89 -9.31
CA VAL A 274 -6.67 8.88 -9.62
C VAL A 274 -6.96 8.07 -10.89
N LYS A 275 -8.09 8.30 -11.56
CA LYS A 275 -8.52 7.55 -12.74
C LYS A 275 -8.24 8.36 -14.00
N PHE A 276 -7.07 8.13 -14.57
CA PHE A 276 -6.63 8.85 -15.75
C PHE A 276 -7.17 8.19 -17.02
N ASN A 277 -8.00 8.92 -17.77
CA ASN A 277 -8.59 8.42 -19.01
C ASN A 277 -7.61 8.40 -20.19
N SER A 278 -6.47 9.10 -20.08
CA SER A 278 -5.45 9.15 -21.13
C SER A 278 -4.07 9.50 -20.57
N ARG A 279 -3.02 9.18 -21.34
CA ARG A 279 -1.63 9.58 -21.01
C ARG A 279 -1.37 11.09 -21.15
N THR A 280 -2.31 11.82 -21.73
CA THR A 280 -2.28 13.28 -21.85
C THR A 280 -3.07 13.98 -20.74
N ASP A 281 -3.73 13.20 -19.86
CA ASP A 281 -4.45 13.75 -18.72
C ASP A 281 -3.51 14.59 -17.83
N LYS A 282 -4.01 15.74 -17.35
CA LYS A 282 -3.21 16.66 -16.54
C LYS A 282 -2.74 16.02 -15.23
N GLY A 283 -3.60 15.23 -14.58
CA GLY A 283 -3.24 14.51 -13.37
C GLY A 283 -2.15 13.47 -13.63
N TYR A 284 -2.31 12.69 -14.71
CA TYR A 284 -1.32 11.69 -15.10
C TYR A 284 0.04 12.32 -15.43
N THR A 285 0.05 13.33 -16.30
CA THR A 285 1.29 13.99 -16.75
C THR A 285 2.00 14.71 -15.62
N SER A 286 1.26 15.33 -14.69
CA SER A 286 1.82 15.97 -13.50
C SER A 286 2.44 14.93 -12.55
N ALA A 287 1.71 13.86 -12.23
CA ALA A 287 2.21 12.79 -11.37
C ALA A 287 3.45 12.12 -11.96
N LEU A 288 3.42 11.77 -13.26
CA LEU A 288 4.57 11.19 -13.96
C LEU A 288 5.77 12.14 -13.99
N GLY A 289 5.54 13.43 -14.23
CA GLY A 289 6.57 14.45 -14.19
C GLY A 289 7.29 14.51 -12.83
N LYS A 290 6.52 14.46 -11.73
CA LYS A 290 7.06 14.46 -10.37
C LYS A 290 7.80 13.18 -10.04
N LEU A 291 7.26 12.01 -10.39
CA LEU A 291 7.95 10.75 -10.19
C LEU A 291 9.29 10.69 -10.95
N ARG A 292 9.33 11.17 -12.20
CA ARG A 292 10.59 11.28 -12.96
C ARG A 292 11.57 12.27 -12.36
N GLN A 293 11.07 13.37 -11.77
CA GLN A 293 11.91 14.31 -11.05
C GLN A 293 12.49 13.66 -9.80
N PHE A 294 11.66 12.97 -9.01
CA PHE A 294 12.09 12.27 -7.81
C PHE A 294 13.13 11.20 -8.13
N GLU A 295 12.92 10.42 -9.20
CA GLU A 295 13.87 9.41 -9.67
C GLU A 295 15.27 10.00 -9.94
N ARG A 296 15.34 11.19 -10.52
CA ARG A 296 16.62 11.86 -10.81
C ARG A 296 17.29 12.43 -9.55
N ASP A 297 16.52 13.08 -8.69
CA ASP A 297 17.07 13.89 -7.60
C ASP A 297 17.34 13.05 -6.33
N ALA A 298 16.53 12.01 -6.11
CA ALA A 298 16.53 11.28 -4.85
C ALA A 298 17.79 10.47 -4.52
N PRO A 299 18.50 9.82 -5.48
CA PRO A 299 19.67 9.01 -5.15
C PRO A 299 20.72 9.74 -4.34
N TYR A 300 21.04 10.99 -4.72
CA TYR A 300 22.02 11.81 -4.02
C TYR A 300 21.51 12.23 -2.63
N ILE A 301 20.29 12.76 -2.54
CA ILE A 301 19.71 13.30 -1.30
C ILE A 301 19.46 12.19 -0.26
N VAL A 302 19.07 11.00 -0.72
CA VAL A 302 18.86 9.86 0.18
C VAL A 302 20.20 9.31 0.66
N ALA A 303 21.19 9.18 -0.22
CA ALA A 303 22.52 8.70 0.17
C ALA A 303 23.14 9.51 1.31
N THR A 304 23.00 10.85 1.28
CA THR A 304 23.53 11.72 2.35
C THR A 304 22.87 11.48 3.72
N ARG A 305 21.65 10.93 3.78
CA ARG A 305 20.95 10.63 5.05
C ARG A 305 21.46 9.35 5.73
N PHE A 306 22.22 8.54 5.01
CA PHE A 306 22.88 7.34 5.52
C PHE A 306 24.37 7.55 5.78
N ASP A 307 24.89 8.77 5.55
CA ASP A 307 26.28 9.11 5.84
C ASP A 307 26.43 9.42 7.35
N PRO A 308 27.22 8.63 8.10
CA PRO A 308 27.44 8.83 9.53
C PRO A 308 28.18 10.14 9.86
N HIS A 309 28.81 10.79 8.87
CA HIS A 309 29.45 12.10 9.05
C HIS A 309 28.49 13.28 8.84
N CYS A 310 27.24 13.02 8.46
CA CYS A 310 26.20 14.02 8.24
C CYS A 310 25.13 14.02 9.35
N GLU A 311 25.40 13.42 10.52
CA GLU A 311 24.56 13.58 11.72
C GLU A 311 24.86 14.91 12.39
N CYS A 312 24.15 15.96 11.96
CA CYS A 312 23.74 17.15 12.75
C CYS A 312 23.45 18.35 11.83
N ILE A 313 22.31 18.36 11.14
CA ILE A 313 21.62 19.61 10.81
C ILE A 313 20.11 19.41 11.02
N LEU A 314 19.72 18.98 12.22
CA LEU A 314 18.47 19.51 12.77
C LEU A 314 18.88 20.84 13.40
N PRO A 315 18.42 22.01 12.90
CA PRO A 315 18.59 23.23 13.67
C PRO A 315 17.78 23.04 14.95
N CYS A 316 18.47 22.79 16.05
CA CYS A 316 17.97 23.17 17.37
C CYS A 316 17.66 24.66 17.26
N LEU A 317 16.38 25.01 17.22
CA LEU A 317 15.95 26.40 17.37
C LEU A 317 15.39 26.57 18.79
N PRO A 318 15.64 27.75 19.38
CA PRO A 318 15.56 28.03 20.82
C PRO A 318 14.14 28.01 21.39
#